data_AF-A0A9X1DPP7-F1
#
_entry.id   AF-A0A9X1DPP7-F1
#
_cell.length_a   1.000
_cell.length_b   1.000
_cell.length_c   1.000
_cell.angle_alpha   90.00
_cell.angle_beta   90.00
_cell.angle_gamma   90.00
#
_symmetry.space_group_name_H-M   'P 1'
#
loop_
_entity.id
_entity.type
_entity.pdbx_description
1 polymer ?
#
loop_
_entity_poly.entity_id
_entity_poly.type
_entity_poly.pdbx_seq_one_letter_code
_entity_poly.pdbx_strand_id
1 'polypeptide(L)'
;MKIKISNIPGFMQDEIEQLQLKLSPLLKKNMKYGFFSTVMIGFSIINLFFLLFKNDSLPISKIALGIYALVGAVGFALLKENKHNQREIVKMSQKYMLDRINKSNYLTDARKNNYFKRVNEYPLTAMNVFFDFLAEEQQRKNNSSHPE
;
A
#
# COMPACT_ATOMS: atom_id res chain seq x y z
N MET A 1 -4.90 -1.32 11.85
CA MET A 1 -3.94 -0.21 11.95
C MET A 1 -4.68 1.04 11.50
N LYS A 2 -4.93 1.99 12.40
CA LYS A 2 -5.46 3.31 12.04
C LYS A 2 -4.27 4.22 11.82
N ILE A 3 -4.00 4.62 10.58
CA ILE A 3 -2.96 5.61 10.30
C ILE A 3 -3.57 6.98 10.61
N LYS A 4 -3.18 7.60 11.73
CA LYS A 4 -3.49 9.02 12.00
C LYS A 4 -2.48 9.86 11.24
N ILE A 5 -2.93 10.50 10.16
CA ILE A 5 -2.13 11.50 9.46
C ILE A 5 -2.43 12.84 10.15
N SER A 6 -1.58 13.25 11.08
CA SER A 6 -1.65 14.58 11.68
C SER A 6 -1.55 15.62 10.57
N ASN A 7 -2.55 16.51 10.47
CA ASN A 7 -2.70 17.63 9.52
C ASN A 7 -3.66 17.41 8.32
N ILE A 8 -4.42 16.31 8.27
CA ILE A 8 -5.49 16.15 7.28
C ILE A 8 -6.86 16.54 7.89
N PRO A 9 -7.72 17.31 7.20
CA PRO A 9 -9.07 17.63 7.66
C PRO A 9 -9.92 16.37 7.91
N GLY A 10 -10.85 16.43 8.88
CA GLY A 10 -11.66 15.28 9.27
C GLY A 10 -12.39 14.57 8.12
N PHE A 11 -12.98 15.34 7.18
CA PHE A 11 -13.68 14.77 6.03
C PHE A 11 -12.77 13.93 5.10
N MET A 12 -11.50 14.32 4.95
CA MET A 12 -10.53 13.54 4.18
C MET A 12 -10.08 12.32 4.97
N GLN A 13 -9.96 12.43 6.30
CA GLN A 13 -9.64 11.30 7.15
C GLN A 13 -10.73 10.21 7.06
N ASP A 14 -12.00 10.59 7.03
CA ASP A 14 -13.13 9.67 6.88
C ASP A 14 -13.07 8.88 5.56
N GLU A 15 -12.74 9.56 4.45
CA GLU A 15 -12.55 8.92 3.13
C GLU A 15 -11.35 7.95 3.15
N ILE A 16 -10.25 8.32 3.81
CA ILE A 16 -9.09 7.43 3.99
C ILE A 16 -9.46 6.21 4.83
N GLU A 17 -10.24 6.37 5.90
CA GLU A 17 -10.69 5.26 6.73
C GLU A 17 -11.57 4.28 5.93
N GLN A 18 -12.49 4.79 5.11
CA GLN A 18 -13.31 3.95 4.22
C GLN A 18 -12.46 3.19 3.20
N LEU A 19 -11.48 3.86 2.59
CA LEU A 19 -10.53 3.22 1.69
C LEU A 19 -9.74 2.12 2.41
N GLN A 20 -9.22 2.41 3.60
CA GLN A 20 -8.50 1.44 4.42
C GLN A 20 -9.36 0.24 4.81
N LEU A 21 -10.65 0.44 5.11
CA LEU A 21 -11.58 -0.65 5.41
C LEU A 21 -11.75 -1.57 4.20
N LYS A 22 -11.90 -1.00 3.00
CA LYS A 22 -12.03 -1.76 1.74
C LYS A 22 -10.76 -2.55 1.41
N LEU A 23 -9.59 -1.98 1.72
CA LEU A 23 -8.28 -2.59 1.46
C LEU A 23 -7.75 -3.46 2.60
N SER A 24 -8.37 -3.39 3.78
CA SER A 24 -7.98 -4.08 5.02
C SER A 24 -7.56 -5.55 4.84
N PRO A 25 -8.30 -6.41 4.11
CA PRO A 25 -7.87 -7.79 3.91
C PRO A 25 -6.52 -7.89 3.19
N LEU A 26 -6.32 -7.12 2.14
CA LEU A 26 -5.07 -7.10 1.37
C LEU A 26 -3.93 -6.46 2.16
N LEU A 27 -4.19 -5.35 2.85
CA LEU A 27 -3.21 -4.66 3.70
C LEU A 27 -2.71 -5.58 4.81
N LYS A 28 -3.60 -6.30 5.50
CA LYS A 28 -3.23 -7.28 6.53
C LYS A 28 -2.37 -8.42 5.97
N LYS A 29 -2.72 -8.95 4.79
CA LYS A 29 -1.96 -10.00 4.12
C LYS A 29 -0.56 -9.51 3.74
N ASN A 30 -0.48 -8.33 3.13
CA ASN A 30 0.77 -7.68 2.74
C ASN A 30 1.69 -7.43 3.95
N MET A 31 1.16 -6.89 5.05
CA MET A 31 1.96 -6.66 6.26
C MET A 31 2.54 -7.96 6.82
N LYS A 32 1.72 -9.02 6.94
CA LYS A 32 2.19 -10.32 7.43
C LYS A 32 3.28 -10.90 6.54
N TYR A 33 3.03 -10.95 5.23
CA TYR A 33 3.97 -11.58 4.29
C TYR A 33 5.26 -10.79 4.17
N GLY A 34 5.18 -9.46 4.12
CA GLY A 34 6.37 -8.60 4.11
C GLY A 34 7.22 -8.79 5.37
N PHE A 35 6.60 -8.86 6.55
CA PHE A 35 7.32 -9.07 7.81
C PHE A 35 8.01 -10.44 7.84
N PHE A 36 7.28 -11.53 7.62
CA PHE A 36 7.86 -12.87 7.63
C PHE A 36 8.92 -13.06 6.55
N SER A 37 8.68 -12.53 5.34
CA SER A 37 9.66 -12.54 4.26
C SER A 37 10.98 -11.88 4.68
N THR A 38 10.91 -10.66 5.21
CA THR A 38 12.10 -9.90 5.62
C THR A 38 12.89 -10.64 6.71
N VAL A 39 12.20 -11.17 7.73
CA VAL A 39 12.83 -11.93 8.81
C VAL A 39 13.49 -13.21 8.29
N MET A 40 12.79 -13.99 7.45
CA MET A 40 13.30 -15.26 6.91
C MET A 40 14.49 -15.05 5.97
N ILE A 41 14.42 -14.04 5.08
CA ILE A 41 15.52 -13.69 4.18
C ILE A 41 16.72 -13.23 4.99
N GLY A 42 16.52 -12.31 5.94
CA GLY A 42 17.61 -11.81 6.79
C GLY A 42 18.27 -12.93 7.58
N PHE A 43 17.47 -13.79 8.22
CA PHE A 43 17.97 -14.96 8.96
C PHE A 43 18.76 -15.90 8.05
N SER A 44 18.24 -16.23 6.86
CA SER A 44 18.92 -17.09 5.90
C SER A 44 20.25 -16.51 5.44
N ILE A 45 20.27 -15.25 4.99
CA ILE A 45 21.47 -14.59 4.47
C ILE A 45 22.55 -14.51 5.55
N ILE A 46 22.20 -14.08 6.77
CA ILE A 46 23.15 -13.96 7.87
C ILE A 46 23.77 -15.32 8.21
N ASN A 47 22.94 -16.36 8.38
CA ASN A 47 23.44 -17.70 8.73
C ASN A 47 24.27 -18.32 7.61
N LEU A 48 23.85 -18.20 6.35
CA LEU A 48 24.63 -18.67 5.20
C LEU A 48 25.97 -17.96 5.09
N PHE A 49 26.00 -16.64 5.34
CA PHE A 49 27.24 -15.86 5.32
C PHE A 49 28.23 -16.36 6.37
N PHE A 50 27.81 -16.54 7.63
CA PHE A 50 28.68 -17.07 8.66
C PHE A 50 29.15 -18.50 8.34
N LEU A 51 28.26 -19.35 7.86
CA LEU A 51 28.58 -20.75 7.56
C LEU A 51 29.57 -20.90 6.40
N LEU A 52 29.49 -20.03 5.39
CA LEU A 52 30.33 -20.07 4.19
C LEU A 52 31.66 -19.33 4.35
N PHE A 53 31.72 -18.26 5.15
CA PHE A 53 32.87 -17.35 5.17
C PHE A 53 33.57 -17.20 6.53
N LYS A 54 33.02 -17.75 7.62
CA LYS A 54 33.59 -17.62 8.98
C LYS A 54 33.90 -18.96 9.65
N ASN A 55 33.79 -20.07 8.91
CA ASN A 55 33.83 -21.41 9.46
C ASN A 55 35.19 -22.08 9.24
N ASP A 56 36.27 -21.46 9.72
CA ASP A 56 37.66 -21.88 9.46
C ASP A 56 38.07 -23.17 10.22
N SER A 57 37.26 -23.66 11.16
CA SER A 57 37.64 -24.76 12.08
C SER A 57 36.63 -25.90 12.23
N LEU A 58 35.41 -25.78 11.67
CA LEU A 58 34.37 -26.82 11.77
C LEU A 58 33.93 -27.28 10.37
N PRO A 59 33.73 -28.59 10.14
CA PRO A 59 33.23 -29.07 8.86
C PRO A 59 31.87 -28.43 8.55
N ILE A 60 31.76 -27.84 7.35
CA ILE A 60 30.52 -27.20 6.88
C ILE A 60 29.40 -28.24 6.88
N SER A 61 28.38 -28.02 7.72
CA SER A 61 27.20 -28.89 7.76
C SER A 61 26.37 -28.67 6.49
N LYS A 62 26.42 -29.64 5.57
CA LYS A 62 25.60 -29.67 4.34
C LYS A 62 24.10 -29.61 4.64
N ILE A 63 23.69 -30.18 5.78
CA ILE A 63 22.29 -30.14 6.25
C ILE A 63 21.90 -28.72 6.64
N ALA A 64 22.75 -28.01 7.41
CA ALA A 64 22.49 -26.64 7.82
C ALA A 64 22.43 -25.69 6.60
N LEU A 65 23.34 -25.85 5.64
CA LEU A 65 23.29 -25.15 4.34
C LEU A 65 21.94 -25.33 3.65
N GLY A 66 21.46 -26.58 3.55
CA GLY A 66 20.18 -26.89 2.93
C GLY A 66 19.00 -26.22 3.65
N ILE A 67 18.98 -26.28 4.98
CA ILE A 67 17.92 -25.64 5.80
C ILE A 67 17.91 -24.13 5.59
N TYR A 68 19.06 -23.46 5.73
CA TYR A 68 19.11 -22.00 5.60
C TYR A 68 18.77 -21.55 4.17
N ALA A 69 19.22 -22.29 3.15
CA ALA A 69 18.83 -22.01 1.76
C ALA A 69 17.32 -22.15 1.54
N LEU A 70 16.69 -23.21 2.09
CA LEU A 70 15.24 -23.40 2.00
C LEU A 70 14.47 -22.27 2.71
N VAL A 71 14.90 -21.86 3.91
CA VAL A 71 14.30 -20.73 4.62
C VAL A 71 14.38 -19.44 3.79
N GLY A 72 15.53 -19.18 3.16
CA GLY A 72 15.71 -18.04 2.26
C GLY A 72 14.78 -18.11 1.05
N ALA A 73 14.68 -19.27 0.41
CA ALA A 73 13.80 -19.49 -0.74
C ALA A 73 12.32 -19.25 -0.40
N VAL A 74 11.84 -19.74 0.74
CA VAL A 74 10.48 -19.46 1.23
C VAL A 74 10.30 -17.96 1.51
N GLY A 75 11.30 -17.32 2.13
CA GLY A 75 11.29 -15.88 2.37
C GLY A 75 11.16 -15.06 1.07
N PHE A 76 11.90 -15.43 0.02
CA PHE A 76 11.80 -14.80 -1.30
C PHE A 76 10.47 -15.08 -2.00
N ALA A 77 9.90 -16.28 -1.84
CA ALA A 77 8.58 -16.59 -2.37
C ALA A 77 7.49 -15.71 -1.73
N LEU A 78 7.54 -15.53 -0.40
CA LEU A 78 6.67 -14.60 0.32
C LEU A 78 6.90 -13.14 -0.13
N LEU A 79 8.14 -12.74 -0.43
CA LEU A 79 8.43 -11.40 -0.96
C LEU A 79 7.74 -11.15 -2.31
N LYS A 80 7.76 -12.16 -3.19
CA LYS A 80 7.12 -12.09 -4.51
C LYS A 80 5.61 -11.93 -4.38
N GLU A 81 4.99 -12.73 -3.51
CA GLU A 81 3.56 -12.64 -3.20
C GLU A 81 3.21 -11.29 -2.57
N ASN A 82 4.07 -10.76 -1.68
CA ASN A 82 3.90 -9.43 -1.11
C ASN A 82 3.89 -8.34 -2.18
N LYS A 83 4.84 -8.37 -3.12
CA LYS A 83 4.86 -7.42 -4.27
C LYS A 83 3.61 -7.53 -5.14
N HIS A 84 3.05 -8.73 -5.29
CA HIS A 84 1.80 -8.92 -6.00
C HIS A 84 0.63 -8.24 -5.28
N ASN A 85 0.44 -8.53 -3.98
CA ASN A 85 -0.60 -7.91 -3.16
C ASN A 85 -0.46 -6.38 -3.12
N GLN A 86 0.76 -5.84 -3.08
CA GLN A 86 1.00 -4.40 -3.13
C GLN A 86 0.49 -3.76 -4.43
N ARG A 87 0.65 -4.43 -5.58
CA ARG A 87 0.11 -3.95 -6.86
C ARG A 87 -1.42 -3.98 -6.86
N GLU A 88 -2.03 -5.01 -6.27
CA GLU A 88 -3.49 -5.07 -6.14
C GLU A 88 -4.05 -3.96 -5.24
N ILE A 89 -3.36 -3.66 -4.13
CA ILE A 89 -3.71 -2.54 -3.24
C ILE A 89 -3.72 -1.23 -4.01
N VAL A 90 -2.69 -0.94 -4.81
CA VAL A 90 -2.63 0.28 -5.63
C VAL A 90 -3.80 0.33 -6.63
N LYS A 91 -4.05 -0.76 -7.36
CA LYS A 91 -5.16 -0.84 -8.34
C LYS A 91 -6.52 -0.62 -7.68
N MET A 92 -6.77 -1.27 -6.54
CA MET A 92 -8.03 -1.16 -5.81
C MET A 92 -8.20 0.24 -5.20
N SER A 93 -7.11 0.87 -4.77
CA SER A 93 -7.10 2.26 -4.31
C SER A 93 -7.49 3.21 -5.44
N GLN A 94 -6.84 3.07 -6.60
CA GLN A 94 -7.15 3.86 -7.79
C GLN A 94 -8.61 3.70 -8.20
N LYS A 95 -9.11 2.46 -8.27
CA LYS A 95 -10.51 2.19 -8.58
C LYS A 95 -11.46 2.88 -7.61
N TYR A 96 -11.19 2.79 -6.30
CA TYR A 96 -12.01 3.47 -5.30
C TYR A 96 -12.05 5.00 -5.51
N MET A 97 -10.89 5.63 -5.75
CA MET A 97 -10.80 7.07 -5.99
C MET A 97 -11.61 7.48 -7.23
N LEU A 98 -11.47 6.75 -8.34
CA LEU A 98 -12.22 7.00 -9.57
C LEU A 98 -13.74 6.86 -9.36
N ASP A 99 -14.17 5.79 -8.68
CA ASP A 99 -15.59 5.57 -8.34
C ASP A 99 -16.13 6.72 -7.47
N ARG A 100 -15.32 7.22 -6.51
CA ARG A 100 -15.72 8.28 -5.59
C ARG A 100 -15.80 9.65 -6.26
N ILE A 101 -14.89 9.95 -7.17
CA ILE A 101 -14.92 11.18 -8.00
C ILE A 101 -16.21 11.21 -8.83
N ASN A 102 -16.55 10.11 -9.50
CA ASN A 102 -17.72 10.04 -10.37
C ASN A 102 -19.05 10.22 -9.61
N LYS A 103 -19.11 9.81 -8.34
CA LYS A 103 -20.28 9.97 -7.48
C LYS A 103 -20.48 11.38 -6.93
N SER A 104 -19.56 12.31 -7.18
CA SER A 104 -19.71 13.68 -6.73
C SER A 104 -20.83 14.40 -7.47
N ASN A 105 -21.71 15.04 -6.70
CA ASN A 105 -22.78 15.90 -7.21
C ASN A 105 -22.44 17.40 -7.07
N TYR A 106 -21.30 17.74 -6.46
CA TYR A 106 -20.92 19.13 -6.17
C TYR A 106 -19.97 19.72 -7.22
N LEU A 107 -19.37 18.89 -8.09
CA LEU A 107 -18.52 19.31 -9.20
C LEU A 107 -19.20 19.03 -10.54
N THR A 108 -18.93 19.90 -11.52
CA THR A 108 -19.37 19.70 -12.91
C THR A 108 -18.68 18.48 -13.53
N ASP A 109 -19.32 17.88 -14.54
CA ASP A 109 -18.76 16.70 -15.22
C ASP A 109 -17.39 16.97 -15.86
N ALA A 110 -17.19 18.18 -16.41
CA ALA A 110 -15.89 18.60 -16.94
C ALA A 110 -14.79 18.60 -15.85
N ARG A 111 -15.10 19.08 -14.63
CA ARG A 111 -14.15 19.10 -13.52
C ARG A 111 -13.89 17.70 -13.00
N LYS A 112 -14.93 16.87 -12.82
CA LYS A 112 -14.79 15.46 -12.46
C LYS A 112 -13.89 14.71 -13.44
N ASN A 113 -14.10 14.89 -14.74
CA ASN A 113 -13.31 14.24 -15.78
C ASN A 113 -11.81 14.62 -15.73
N ASN A 114 -11.49 15.87 -15.36
CA ASN A 114 -10.09 16.28 -15.17
C ASN A 114 -9.41 15.52 -14.03
N TYR A 115 -10.05 15.45 -12.86
CA TYR A 115 -9.55 14.67 -11.72
C TYR A 115 -9.47 13.18 -12.02
N PHE A 116 -10.50 12.63 -12.69
CA PHE A 116 -10.52 11.24 -13.13
C PHE A 116 -9.31 10.91 -13.99
N LYS A 117 -9.02 11.74 -15.00
CA LYS A 117 -7.85 11.57 -15.88
C LYS A 117 -6.55 11.61 -15.10
N ARG A 118 -6.36 12.58 -14.20
CA ARG A 118 -5.15 12.72 -13.38
C ARG A 118 -4.92 11.52 -12.44
N VAL A 119 -5.98 11.03 -11.78
CA VAL A 119 -5.91 9.82 -10.94
C VAL A 119 -5.60 8.59 -11.79
N ASN A 120 -6.14 8.52 -13.01
CA ASN A 120 -5.95 7.37 -13.88
C ASN A 120 -4.55 7.29 -14.51
N GLU A 121 -4.00 8.43 -14.92
CA GLU A 121 -2.73 8.52 -15.65
C GLU A 121 -1.51 8.51 -14.72
N TYR A 122 -1.65 9.00 -13.48
CA TYR A 122 -0.52 9.16 -12.56
C TYR A 122 -0.75 8.44 -11.21
N PRO A 123 -0.59 7.10 -11.15
CA PRO A 123 -0.85 6.30 -9.95
C PRO A 123 -0.02 6.73 -8.73
N LEU A 124 1.21 7.21 -8.95
CA LEU A 124 2.11 7.64 -7.87
C LEU A 124 1.60 8.89 -7.15
N THR A 125 0.90 9.78 -7.86
CA THR A 125 0.35 11.03 -7.31
C THR A 125 -1.16 10.96 -7.10
N ALA A 126 -1.80 9.83 -7.40
CA ALA A 126 -3.25 9.66 -7.40
C ALA A 126 -3.90 10.04 -6.05
N MET A 127 -3.24 9.74 -4.93
CA MET A 127 -3.73 10.11 -3.60
C MET A 127 -3.74 11.63 -3.39
N ASN A 128 -2.69 12.34 -3.81
CA ASN A 128 -2.64 13.80 -3.71
C ASN A 128 -3.72 14.45 -4.59
N VAL A 129 -3.87 13.95 -5.83
CA VAL A 129 -4.95 14.39 -6.73
C VAL A 129 -6.33 14.15 -6.11
N PHE A 130 -6.51 13.02 -5.42
CA PHE A 130 -7.76 12.71 -4.74
C PHE A 130 -8.01 13.65 -3.55
N PHE A 131 -6.98 14.03 -2.78
CA PHE A 131 -7.11 15.05 -1.75
C PHE A 131 -7.46 16.43 -2.31
N ASP A 132 -6.86 16.83 -3.43
CA ASP A 132 -7.23 18.07 -4.14
C ASP A 132 -8.72 18.04 -4.53
N PHE A 133 -9.20 16.90 -5.05
CA PHE A 133 -10.60 16.70 -5.39
C PHE A 133 -11.52 16.84 -4.17
N LEU A 134 -11.19 16.16 -3.07
CA LEU A 134 -11.99 16.22 -1.84
C LEU A 134 -12.03 17.65 -1.26
N ALA A 135 -10.91 18.39 -1.33
CA ALA A 135 -10.86 19.78 -0.90
C ALA A 135 -11.80 20.67 -1.72
N GLU A 136 -11.76 20.56 -3.06
CA GLU A 136 -12.66 21.31 -3.92
C GLU A 136 -14.13 20.90 -3.71
N GLU A 137 -14.42 19.61 -3.58
CA GLU A 137 -15.77 19.10 -3.29
C GLU A 137 -16.33 19.72 -2.01
N GLN A 138 -15.54 19.73 -0.94
CA GLN A 138 -15.94 20.29 0.34
C GLN A 138 -16.17 21.80 0.26
N GLN A 139 -15.31 22.54 -0.46
CA GLN A 139 -15.49 23.98 -0.66
C GLN A 139 -16.80 24.28 -1.41
N ARG A 140 -17.08 23.54 -2.49
CA ARG A 140 -18.31 23.70 -3.28
C ARG A 140 -19.55 23.35 -2.46
N LYS A 141 -19.48 22.28 -1.67
CA LYS A 141 -20.55 21.87 -0.76
C LYS A 141 -20.88 22.96 0.25
N ASN A 142 -19.88 23.54 0.92
CA ASN A 142 -20.07 24.60 1.91
C ASN A 142 -20.69 25.88 1.31
N ASN A 143 -20.31 26.23 0.07
CA ASN A 143 -20.86 27.38 -0.65
C ASN A 143 -22.30 27.12 -1.13
N SER A 144 -22.65 25.87 -1.46
CA SER A 144 -24.02 25.51 -1.86
C SER A 144 -25.02 25.44 -0.69
N SER A 145 -24.52 25.33 0.55
CA SER A 145 -25.35 25.23 1.77
C SER A 145 -25.61 26.57 2.47
N HIS A 146 -25.07 27.68 1.94
CA HIS A 146 -25.44 29.05 2.35
C HIS A 146 -26.22 29.69 1.21
N PRO A 147 -27.56 29.53 1.15
CA PRO A 147 -28.37 30.45 0.37
C PRO A 147 -28.36 31.79 1.11
N GLU A 148 -28.00 32.86 0.41
CA GLU A 148 -28.26 34.24 0.88
C GLU A 148 -29.75 34.47 1.14
#